data_AF-A0A945RDC2-F1
#
_entry.id   AF-A0A945RDC2-F1
#
_cell.length_a   1.000
_cell.length_b   1.000
_cell.length_c   1.000
_cell.angle_alpha   90.00
_cell.angle_beta   90.00
_cell.angle_gamma   90.00
#
_symmetry.space_group_name_H-M   'P 1'
#
loop_
_entity.id
_entity.type
_entity.pdbx_description
1 polymer ?
#
loop_
_entity_poly.entity_id
_entity_poly.type
_entity_poly.pdbx_seq_one_letter_code
_entity_poly.pdbx_strand_id
1 'polypeptide(L)'
;MNNGEISVTQALNQIQSWVNAGKYDEAIQGTREILEIEPGNQRALALMKQAEERRQSTPAPEPTPTPEPSMPEPPMPSPEAPELDPLQEFEAEIEDFKPHEKRKLLLAMLIPAILVVLIGGGIIWALSQKQREEKIEDNINPIEELDTSYLERNEERVQTLTNMSAVIQDFKVENGAYPGVKQVESALKDKLSEDPLHGSLDKSGELYGYIYAIYDTSEGDNTAFILSALFEDSKGFGSPWARGANTKNHPDFRDINLEHTILLGTEIEIPEIDESEIETKADGPKSKPKQ
;
A
#
# COMPACT_ATOMS: atom_id res chain seq x y z
N MET A 1 9.71 -0.65 -25.29
CA MET A 1 10.30 -0.76 -23.94
C MET A 1 9.34 -0.01 -23.03
N ASN A 2 8.46 -0.74 -22.34
CA ASN A 2 7.66 -0.12 -21.28
C ASN A 2 8.64 0.16 -20.16
N ASN A 3 8.94 1.43 -19.89
CA ASN A 3 9.61 1.80 -18.66
C ASN A 3 8.76 1.21 -17.54
N GLY A 4 9.31 0.23 -16.82
CA GLY A 4 8.60 -0.51 -15.78
C GLY A 4 8.31 0.43 -14.62
N GLU A 5 7.27 1.25 -14.77
CA GLU A 5 6.72 2.06 -13.71
C GLU A 5 6.32 1.10 -12.60
N ILE A 6 7.13 1.09 -11.53
CA ILE A 6 6.81 0.37 -10.32
C ILE A 6 5.51 0.98 -9.82
N SER A 7 4.46 0.16 -9.71
CA SER A 7 3.17 0.66 -9.22
C SER A 7 3.33 1.23 -7.80
N VAL A 8 2.59 2.28 -7.47
CA VAL A 8 2.60 2.88 -6.12
C VAL A 8 2.38 1.82 -5.04
N THR A 9 1.54 0.82 -5.30
CA THR A 9 1.32 -0.33 -4.41
C THR A 9 2.58 -1.18 -4.19
N GLN A 10 3.35 -1.47 -5.24
CA GLN A 10 4.62 -2.20 -5.13
C GLN A 10 5.66 -1.39 -4.35
N ALA A 11 5.73 -0.07 -4.61
CA ALA A 11 6.62 0.82 -3.89
C ALA A 11 6.28 0.89 -2.38
N LEU A 12 4.99 0.97 -2.02
CA LEU A 12 4.53 0.93 -0.62
C LEU A 12 4.89 -0.39 0.08
N ASN A 13 4.77 -1.53 -0.62
CA ASN A 13 5.16 -2.83 -0.06
C ASN A 13 6.69 -2.93 0.13
N GLN A 14 7.48 -2.37 -0.79
CA GLN A 14 8.93 -2.30 -0.67
C GLN A 14 9.34 -1.41 0.52
N ILE A 15 8.70 -0.25 0.69
CA ILE A 15 8.94 0.65 1.82
C ILE A 15 8.62 -0.05 3.14
N GLN A 16 7.50 -0.77 3.23
CA GLN A 16 7.17 -1.57 4.42
C GLN A 16 8.28 -2.57 4.74
N SER A 17 8.88 -3.20 3.72
CA SER A 17 10.00 -4.12 3.92
C SER A 17 11.24 -3.42 4.49
N TRP A 18 11.51 -2.17 4.09
CA TRP A 18 12.60 -1.36 4.66
C TRP A 18 12.35 -0.99 6.12
N VAL A 19 11.11 -0.62 6.48
CA VAL A 19 10.72 -0.39 7.88
C VAL A 19 10.95 -1.63 8.74
N ASN A 20 10.59 -2.81 8.23
CA ASN A 20 10.79 -4.08 8.93
C ASN A 20 12.27 -4.48 9.03
N ALA A 21 13.09 -4.09 8.06
CA ALA A 21 14.53 -4.36 8.03
C ALA A 21 15.36 -3.36 8.87
N GLY A 22 14.73 -2.38 9.53
CA GLY A 22 15.42 -1.33 10.27
C GLY A 22 16.10 -0.27 9.38
N LYS A 23 15.80 -0.30 8.08
CA LYS A 23 16.28 0.67 7.08
C LYS A 23 15.37 1.90 7.05
N TYR A 24 15.35 2.63 8.17
CA TYR A 24 14.37 3.70 8.38
C TYR A 24 14.62 4.92 7.48
N ASP A 25 15.87 5.24 7.18
CA ASP A 25 16.21 6.39 6.32
C ASP A 25 15.71 6.15 4.88
N GLU A 26 15.91 4.95 4.33
CA GLU A 26 15.40 4.56 3.01
C GLU A 26 13.86 4.50 2.98
N ALA A 27 13.23 4.02 4.05
CA ALA A 27 11.77 4.02 4.17
C ALA A 27 11.18 5.44 4.17
N ILE A 28 11.79 6.36 4.92
CA ILE A 28 11.37 7.77 4.96
C ILE A 28 11.57 8.43 3.59
N GLN A 29 12.68 8.15 2.91
CA GLN A 29 12.90 8.67 1.56
C GLN A 29 11.83 8.15 0.58
N GLY A 30 11.60 6.83 0.53
CA GLY A 30 10.61 6.26 -0.38
C GLY A 30 9.18 6.74 -0.11
N THR A 31 8.81 6.95 1.16
CA THR A 31 7.49 7.52 1.49
C THR A 31 7.32 8.96 1.01
N ARG A 32 8.38 9.79 1.08
CA ARG A 32 8.34 11.15 0.54
C ARG A 32 8.16 11.15 -0.97
N GLU A 33 8.88 10.30 -1.69
CA GLU A 33 8.73 10.17 -3.15
C GLU A 33 7.29 9.79 -3.55
N ILE A 34 6.65 8.89 -2.79
CA ILE A 34 5.24 8.55 -3.01
C ILE A 34 4.32 9.72 -2.71
N LEU A 35 4.57 10.47 -1.62
CA LEU A 35 3.76 11.63 -1.25
C LEU A 35 3.94 12.82 -2.21
N GLU A 36 5.07 12.91 -2.93
CA GLU A 36 5.24 13.88 -4.02
C GLU A 36 4.33 13.56 -5.21
N ILE A 37 4.14 12.26 -5.50
CA ILE A 37 3.26 11.79 -6.59
C ILE A 37 1.78 11.83 -6.15
N GLU A 38 1.49 11.35 -4.94
CA GLU A 38 0.14 11.26 -4.35
C GLU A 38 0.12 11.88 -2.94
N PRO A 39 -0.04 13.22 -2.81
CA PRO A 39 0.00 13.91 -1.52
C PRO A 39 -1.05 13.47 -0.50
N GLY A 40 -2.14 12.85 -0.96
CA GLY A 40 -3.23 12.34 -0.12
C GLY A 40 -3.08 10.87 0.30
N ASN A 41 -1.95 10.21 0.01
CA ASN A 41 -1.78 8.79 0.28
C ASN A 41 -1.59 8.52 1.79
N GLN A 42 -2.69 8.16 2.46
CA GLN A 42 -2.73 7.89 3.89
C GLN A 42 -1.77 6.78 4.33
N ARG A 43 -1.56 5.76 3.47
CA ARG A 43 -0.67 4.64 3.77
C ARG A 43 0.80 5.07 3.77
N ALA A 44 1.20 5.93 2.83
CA ALA A 44 2.54 6.50 2.79
C ALA A 44 2.80 7.40 4.03
N LEU A 45 1.83 8.23 4.42
CA LEU A 45 1.93 9.05 5.64
C LEU A 45 2.09 8.20 6.91
N ALA A 46 1.28 7.15 7.06
CA ALA A 46 1.37 6.23 8.19
C ALA A 46 2.73 5.53 8.27
N LEU A 47 3.24 5.05 7.13
CA LEU A 47 4.56 4.42 7.03
C LEU A 47 5.72 5.38 7.36
N MET A 48 5.62 6.64 6.91
CA MET A 48 6.62 7.67 7.19
C MET A 48 6.69 7.93 8.69
N LYS A 49 5.54 8.14 9.33
CA LYS A 49 5.44 8.35 10.78
C LYS A 49 6.00 7.16 11.56
N GLN A 50 5.63 5.93 11.17
CA GLN A 50 6.14 4.71 11.79
C GLN A 50 7.66 4.59 11.68
N ALA A 51 8.24 4.90 10.52
CA ALA A 51 9.68 4.87 10.31
C ALA A 51 10.41 5.93 11.16
N GLU A 52 9.86 7.15 11.28
CA GLU A 52 10.42 8.21 12.11
C GLU A 52 10.42 7.87 13.61
N GLU A 53 9.31 7.32 14.12
CA GLU A 53 9.20 6.90 15.53
C GLU A 53 10.20 5.79 15.87
N ARG A 54 10.35 4.79 14.99
CA ARG A 54 11.30 3.69 15.19
C ARG A 54 12.76 4.12 15.05
N ARG A 55 13.03 5.07 14.15
CA ARG A 55 14.36 5.67 14.01
C ARG A 55 14.78 6.39 15.29
N GLN A 56 13.87 7.12 15.94
CA GLN A 56 14.15 7.80 17.21
C GLN A 56 14.33 6.82 18.37
N SER A 57 13.61 5.70 18.34
CA SER A 57 13.64 4.68 19.40
C SER A 57 14.83 3.72 19.29
N THR A 58 15.48 3.65 18.13
CA THR A 58 16.65 2.79 17.93
C THR A 58 17.90 3.55 18.37
N PRO A 59 18.60 3.13 19.44
CA PRO A 59 19.86 3.75 19.81
C PRO A 59 20.81 3.66 18.62
N ALA A 60 21.46 4.80 18.30
CA ALA A 60 22.33 4.91 17.13
C ALA A 60 23.28 3.70 17.08
N PRO A 61 23.34 2.96 15.97
CA PRO A 61 24.25 1.82 15.86
C PRO A 61 25.65 2.32 16.21
N GLU A 62 26.31 1.62 17.14
CA GLU A 62 27.70 1.94 17.49
C GLU A 62 28.51 2.03 16.19
N PRO A 63 29.31 3.10 16.01
CA PRO A 63 29.99 3.37 14.77
C PRO A 63 30.76 2.11 14.36
N THR A 64 30.29 1.49 13.27
CA THR A 64 30.97 0.33 12.72
C THR A 64 32.40 0.79 12.42
N PRO A 65 33.44 0.13 12.98
CA PRO A 65 34.81 0.58 12.80
C PRO A 65 35.08 0.68 11.31
N THR A 66 35.37 1.90 10.85
CA THR A 66 35.72 2.19 9.46
C THR A 66 36.76 1.16 9.03
N PRO A 67 36.47 0.32 8.01
CA PRO A 67 37.42 -0.65 7.53
C PRO A 67 38.69 0.11 7.11
N GLU A 68 39.80 -0.29 7.71
CA GLU A 68 41.12 0.27 7.44
C GLU A 68 41.39 0.18 5.92
N PRO A 69 41.80 1.28 5.27
CA PRO A 69 41.91 1.35 3.83
C PRO A 69 42.91 0.30 3.32
N SER A 70 42.38 -0.71 2.64
CA SER A 70 43.19 -1.71 1.95
C SER A 70 43.90 -1.05 0.76
N MET A 71 45.22 -1.25 0.71
CA MET A 71 46.13 -0.78 -0.33
C MET A 71 45.59 -1.06 -1.75
N PRO A 72 45.68 -0.11 -2.70
CA PRO A 72 45.12 -0.28 -4.05
C PRO A 72 45.92 -1.27 -4.90
N GLU A 73 45.21 -2.18 -5.57
CA GLU A 73 45.69 -2.97 -6.71
C GLU A 73 46.03 -2.06 -7.92
N PRO A 74 47.03 -2.44 -8.75
CA PRO A 74 47.45 -1.63 -9.90
C PRO A 74 46.38 -1.61 -11.02
N PRO A 75 46.22 -0.47 -11.73
CA PRO A 75 45.14 -0.27 -12.68
C PRO A 75 45.43 -0.87 -14.07
N MET A 76 44.39 -1.46 -14.68
CA MET A 76 44.31 -1.70 -16.13
C MET A 76 43.94 -0.39 -16.87
N PRO A 77 44.37 -0.21 -18.14
CA PRO A 77 44.15 1.04 -18.89
C PRO A 77 42.67 1.23 -19.26
N SER A 78 42.13 2.38 -18.87
CA SER A 78 40.79 2.86 -19.19
C SER A 78 40.84 3.88 -20.35
N PRO A 79 39.89 3.86 -21.31
CA PRO A 79 39.86 4.79 -22.44
C PRO A 79 39.43 6.20 -22.02
N GLU A 80 40.14 7.15 -22.61
CA GLU A 80 40.14 8.61 -22.45
C GLU A 80 38.86 9.26 -23.01
N ALA A 81 38.23 10.14 -22.21
CA ALA A 81 37.12 11.01 -22.61
C ALA A 81 37.16 12.32 -21.78
N PRO A 82 36.65 13.45 -22.32
CA PRO A 82 37.36 14.73 -22.30
C PRO A 82 37.17 15.56 -21.03
N GLU A 83 38.28 16.25 -20.73
CA GLU A 83 38.52 17.26 -19.71
C GLU A 83 37.59 18.48 -19.88
N LEU A 84 36.89 18.86 -18.81
CA LEU A 84 36.13 20.11 -18.71
C LEU A 84 36.85 21.07 -17.76
N ASP A 85 37.12 22.25 -18.32
CA ASP A 85 37.84 23.42 -17.85
C ASP A 85 37.42 23.94 -16.45
N PRO A 86 38.33 24.20 -15.50
CA PRO A 86 38.04 24.91 -14.26
C PRO A 86 38.45 26.38 -14.35
N LEU A 87 37.49 27.29 -14.53
CA LEU A 87 37.70 28.72 -14.34
C LEU A 87 36.52 29.32 -13.57
N GLN A 88 36.75 29.73 -12.33
CA GLN A 88 36.74 31.15 -11.95
C GLN A 88 36.93 31.32 -10.44
N GLU A 89 38.18 31.65 -10.13
CA GLU A 89 38.68 32.27 -8.91
C GLU A 89 38.02 33.65 -8.74
N PHE A 90 37.18 33.81 -7.72
CA PHE A 90 36.68 35.12 -7.27
C PHE A 90 37.49 35.55 -6.04
N GLU A 91 38.67 36.14 -6.29
CA GLU A 91 39.34 36.97 -5.30
C GLU A 91 38.73 38.37 -5.34
N ALA A 92 37.87 38.67 -4.34
CA ALA A 92 37.37 40.02 -4.12
C ALA A 92 38.30 40.77 -3.17
N GLU A 93 39.00 41.73 -3.76
CA GLU A 93 39.80 42.80 -3.18
C GLU A 93 39.06 43.50 -2.01
N ILE A 94 39.60 43.38 -0.79
CA ILE A 94 39.11 44.12 0.38
C ILE A 94 39.79 45.49 0.38
N GLU A 95 39.09 46.47 -0.19
CA GLU A 95 39.50 47.88 -0.20
C GLU A 95 39.40 48.49 1.20
N ASP A 96 40.52 49.05 1.67
CA ASP A 96 40.71 49.65 3.00
C ASP A 96 39.97 51.00 3.11
N PHE A 97 38.71 50.97 3.57
CA PHE A 97 37.89 52.16 3.77
C PHE A 97 38.23 52.89 5.08
N LYS A 98 38.91 54.03 4.96
CA LYS A 98 39.08 54.99 6.06
C LYS A 98 37.73 55.44 6.64
N PRO A 99 37.55 55.42 7.97
CA PRO A 99 36.28 55.78 8.62
C PRO A 99 36.03 57.29 8.51
N HIS A 100 35.08 57.67 7.65
CA HIS A 100 34.61 59.03 7.50
C HIS A 100 33.62 59.38 8.64
N GLU A 101 33.93 60.38 9.47
CA GLU A 101 33.19 60.75 10.71
C GLU A 101 31.68 60.96 10.53
N LYS A 102 31.23 61.30 9.32
CA LYS A 102 29.80 61.44 8.98
C LYS A 102 28.99 60.14 9.06
N ARG A 103 29.64 58.96 9.03
CA ARG A 103 28.95 57.65 9.19
C ARG A 103 28.47 57.42 10.63
N LYS A 104 29.11 58.04 11.64
CA LYS A 104 28.69 57.88 13.05
C LYS A 104 27.31 58.50 13.31
N LEU A 105 27.00 59.61 12.62
CA LEU A 105 25.73 60.32 12.78
C LEU A 105 24.58 59.60 12.04
N LEU A 106 24.86 59.01 10.88
CA LEU A 106 23.89 58.15 10.17
C LEU A 106 23.61 56.84 10.91
N LEU A 107 24.64 56.20 11.49
CA LEU A 107 24.46 54.97 12.28
C LEU A 107 23.62 55.23 13.55
N ALA A 108 23.84 56.37 14.22
CA ALA A 108 23.10 56.77 15.41
C ALA A 108 21.59 57.03 15.15
N MET A 109 21.23 57.45 13.93
CA MET A 109 19.81 57.58 13.53
C MET A 109 19.19 56.25 13.07
N LEU A 110 19.97 55.33 12.52
CA LEU A 110 19.46 54.06 11.98
C LEU A 110 19.07 53.06 13.09
N ILE A 111 19.84 53.03 14.19
CA ILE A 111 19.61 52.10 15.31
C ILE A 111 18.20 52.23 15.93
N PRO A 112 17.70 53.43 16.30
CA PRO A 112 16.35 53.54 16.86
C PRO A 112 15.25 53.18 15.85
N ALA A 113 15.44 53.46 14.56
CA ALA A 113 14.48 53.08 13.52
C ALA A 113 14.36 51.54 13.37
N ILE A 114 15.50 50.82 13.39
CA ILE A 114 15.52 49.35 13.38
C ILE A 114 14.85 48.80 14.65
N LEU A 115 15.10 49.40 15.81
CA LEU A 115 14.51 48.96 17.07
C LEU A 115 12.96 49.06 17.05
N VAL A 116 12.42 50.15 16.49
CA VAL A 116 10.97 50.33 16.34
C VAL A 116 10.37 49.30 15.38
N VAL A 117 11.07 48.97 14.28
CA VAL A 117 10.60 47.94 13.33
C VAL A 117 10.63 46.54 13.96
N LEU A 118 11.66 46.20 14.75
CA LEU A 118 11.75 44.90 15.42
C LEU A 118 10.70 44.74 16.53
N ILE A 119 10.50 45.78 17.35
CA ILE A 119 9.49 45.74 18.44
C ILE A 119 8.07 45.77 17.84
N GLY A 120 7.81 46.66 16.88
CA GLY A 120 6.51 46.75 16.21
C GLY A 120 6.17 45.50 15.41
N GLY A 121 7.14 44.95 14.67
CA GLY A 121 6.98 43.71 13.92
C GLY A 121 6.74 42.49 14.82
N GLY A 122 7.43 42.42 15.97
CA GLY A 122 7.21 41.37 16.96
C GLY A 122 5.80 41.37 17.55
N ILE A 123 5.23 42.55 17.82
CA ILE A 123 3.87 42.68 18.35
C ILE A 123 2.82 42.28 17.29
N ILE A 124 2.99 42.72 16.03
CA ILE A 124 2.09 42.33 14.93
C ILE A 124 2.17 40.82 14.66
N TRP A 125 3.36 40.24 14.70
CA TRP A 125 3.55 38.80 14.55
C TRP A 125 2.91 38.00 15.70
N ALA A 126 3.07 38.44 16.94
CA ALA A 126 2.46 37.80 18.11
C ALA A 126 0.92 37.88 18.10
N LEU A 127 0.35 39.01 17.66
CA LEU A 127 -1.11 39.15 17.49
C LEU A 127 -1.64 38.29 16.34
N SER A 128 -0.87 38.14 15.25
CA SER A 128 -1.22 37.26 14.13
C SER A 128 -1.16 35.77 14.51
N GLN A 129 -0.21 35.37 15.35
CA GLN A 129 -0.14 34.00 15.91
C GLN A 129 -1.37 33.68 16.77
N LYS A 130 -1.77 34.57 17.68
CA LYS A 130 -2.97 34.36 18.52
C LYS A 130 -4.25 34.18 17.72
N GLN A 131 -4.43 34.94 16.62
CA GLN A 131 -5.59 34.78 15.74
C GLN A 131 -5.58 33.45 14.97
N ARG A 132 -4.40 32.85 14.74
CA ARG A 132 -4.29 31.52 14.15
C ARG A 132 -4.66 30.44 15.17
N GLU A 133 -4.24 30.58 16.42
CA GLU A 133 -4.58 29.63 17.49
C GLU A 133 -6.09 29.59 17.78
N GLU A 134 -6.75 30.74 17.95
CA GLU A 134 -8.21 30.79 18.17
C GLU A 134 -9.01 30.25 16.97
N LYS A 135 -8.51 30.46 15.74
CA LYS A 135 -9.18 29.95 14.53
C LYS A 135 -8.96 28.45 14.30
N ILE A 136 -7.95 27.86 14.95
CA ILE A 136 -7.72 26.42 14.94
C ILE A 136 -8.66 25.76 15.95
N GLU A 137 -8.88 26.33 17.13
CA GLU A 137 -9.76 25.74 18.16
C GLU A 137 -11.23 25.63 17.71
N ASP A 138 -11.76 26.62 16.97
CA ASP A 138 -13.16 26.60 16.50
C ASP A 138 -13.39 25.78 15.22
N ASN A 139 -12.33 25.29 14.55
CA ASN A 139 -12.44 24.56 13.29
C ASN A 139 -11.83 23.15 13.34
N ILE A 140 -11.40 22.70 14.52
CA ILE A 140 -11.23 21.28 14.79
C ILE A 140 -12.64 20.71 14.96
N ASN A 141 -13.29 20.40 13.83
CA ASN A 141 -14.33 19.38 13.85
C ASN A 141 -13.73 18.18 14.59
N PRO A 142 -14.45 17.58 15.56
CA PRO A 142 -13.98 16.39 16.24
C PRO A 142 -13.54 15.43 15.15
N ILE A 143 -12.25 15.10 15.16
CA ILE A 143 -11.66 14.12 14.27
C ILE A 143 -12.50 12.87 14.52
N GLU A 144 -13.41 12.55 13.60
CA GLU A 144 -14.14 11.28 13.64
C GLU A 144 -13.06 10.21 13.83
N GLU A 145 -13.16 9.46 14.92
CA GLU A 145 -12.22 8.37 15.19
C GLU A 145 -12.18 7.50 13.95
N LEU A 146 -11.04 7.51 13.27
CA LEU A 146 -10.87 6.77 12.03
C LEU A 146 -11.00 5.29 12.40
N ASP A 147 -12.08 4.66 11.96
CA ASP A 147 -12.26 3.22 12.14
C ASP A 147 -11.18 2.47 11.35
N THR A 148 -10.18 1.96 12.07
CA THR A 148 -9.08 1.18 11.49
C THR A 148 -9.33 -0.32 11.55
N SER A 149 -10.48 -0.77 12.07
CA SER A 149 -10.77 -2.19 12.27
C SER A 149 -10.75 -3.00 10.96
N TYR A 150 -11.04 -2.36 9.82
CA TYR A 150 -10.96 -2.97 8.50
C TYR A 150 -9.52 -3.39 8.12
N LEU A 151 -8.50 -2.69 8.62
CA LEU A 151 -7.09 -3.01 8.35
C LEU A 151 -6.70 -4.33 9.00
N GLU A 152 -7.06 -4.53 10.27
CA GLU A 152 -6.80 -5.77 11.01
C GLU A 152 -7.50 -6.96 10.36
N ARG A 153 -8.79 -6.81 10.00
CA ARG A 153 -9.55 -7.85 9.28
C ARG A 153 -8.91 -8.21 7.94
N ASN A 154 -8.47 -7.20 7.19
CA ASN A 154 -7.80 -7.42 5.91
C ASN A 154 -6.46 -8.13 6.09
N GLU A 155 -5.65 -7.75 7.08
CA GLU A 155 -4.39 -8.42 7.37
C GLU A 155 -4.59 -9.90 7.69
N GLU A 156 -5.59 -10.22 8.52
CA GLU A 156 -5.98 -11.59 8.82
C GLU A 156 -6.38 -12.38 7.56
N ARG A 157 -7.17 -11.78 6.66
CA ARG A 157 -7.54 -12.40 5.37
C ARG A 157 -6.32 -12.68 4.49
N VAL A 158 -5.35 -11.76 4.41
CA VAL A 158 -4.11 -12.01 3.63
C VAL A 158 -3.38 -13.23 4.19
N GLN A 159 -3.25 -13.31 5.52
CA GLN A 159 -2.56 -14.42 6.17
C GLN A 159 -3.30 -15.74 5.92
N THR A 160 -4.62 -15.77 6.08
CA THR A 160 -5.44 -16.96 5.85
C THR A 160 -5.38 -17.42 4.39
N LEU A 161 -5.53 -16.51 3.42
CA LEU A 161 -5.36 -16.83 1.99
C LEU A 161 -3.97 -17.36 1.65
N THR A 162 -2.93 -16.82 2.31
CA THR A 162 -1.56 -17.29 2.12
C THR A 162 -1.39 -18.71 2.65
N ASN A 163 -1.94 -19.01 3.83
CA ASN A 163 -1.91 -20.35 4.42
C ASN A 163 -2.69 -21.37 3.59
N MET A 164 -3.91 -21.03 3.16
CA MET A 164 -4.75 -21.89 2.31
C MET A 164 -4.09 -22.17 0.95
N SER A 165 -3.50 -21.12 0.33
CA SER A 165 -2.77 -21.28 -0.93
C SER A 165 -1.58 -22.23 -0.80
N ALA A 166 -0.89 -22.26 0.35
CA ALA A 166 0.22 -23.19 0.57
C ALA A 166 -0.29 -24.64 0.59
N VAL A 167 -1.37 -24.92 1.33
CA VAL A 167 -1.99 -26.27 1.39
C VAL A 167 -2.47 -26.74 0.01
N ILE A 168 -3.09 -25.86 -0.77
CA ILE A 168 -3.54 -26.18 -2.13
C ILE A 168 -2.35 -26.52 -3.04
N GLN A 169 -1.23 -25.80 -2.89
CA GLN A 169 -0.01 -26.08 -3.65
C GLN A 169 0.64 -27.40 -3.23
N ASP A 170 0.72 -27.68 -1.94
CA ASP A 170 1.23 -28.97 -1.42
C ASP A 170 0.38 -30.13 -1.93
N PHE A 171 -0.96 -29.99 -1.94
CA PHE A 171 -1.86 -30.97 -2.51
C PHE A 171 -1.54 -31.28 -3.98
N LYS A 172 -1.24 -30.25 -4.80
CA LYS A 172 -0.84 -30.45 -6.20
C LYS A 172 0.49 -31.17 -6.33
N VAL A 173 1.46 -30.90 -5.45
CA VAL A 173 2.75 -31.60 -5.46
C VAL A 173 2.55 -33.09 -5.19
N GLU A 174 1.64 -33.44 -4.27
CA GLU A 174 1.36 -34.83 -3.90
C GLU A 174 0.50 -35.59 -4.93
N ASN A 175 -0.48 -34.91 -5.54
CA ASN A 175 -1.50 -35.56 -6.37
C ASN A 175 -1.34 -35.29 -7.87
N GLY A 176 -0.47 -34.37 -8.28
CA GLY A 176 -0.26 -33.96 -9.68
C GLY A 176 -1.28 -32.95 -10.22
N ALA A 177 -2.37 -32.69 -9.50
CA ALA A 177 -3.40 -31.71 -9.85
C ALA A 177 -3.90 -30.97 -8.60
N TYR A 178 -4.46 -29.77 -8.76
CA TYR A 178 -5.09 -29.05 -7.66
C TYR A 178 -6.37 -29.79 -7.20
N PRO A 179 -6.79 -29.63 -5.92
CA PRO A 179 -7.98 -30.30 -5.42
C PRO A 179 -9.22 -29.80 -6.15
N GLY A 180 -10.12 -30.71 -6.53
CA GLY A 180 -11.41 -30.31 -7.09
C GLY A 180 -12.26 -29.57 -6.05
N VAL A 181 -13.33 -28.92 -6.53
CA VAL A 181 -14.25 -28.12 -5.70
C VAL A 181 -14.82 -28.88 -4.50
N LYS A 182 -15.06 -30.19 -4.64
CA LYS A 182 -15.54 -31.07 -3.55
C LYS A 182 -14.45 -31.54 -2.59
N GLN A 183 -13.19 -31.43 -2.99
CA GLN A 183 -12.03 -31.89 -2.22
C GLN A 183 -11.37 -30.76 -1.43
N VAL A 184 -11.46 -29.52 -1.92
CA VAL A 184 -10.75 -28.38 -1.35
C VAL A 184 -11.13 -28.11 0.10
N GLU A 185 -12.42 -28.25 0.47
CA GLU A 185 -12.85 -28.06 1.86
C GLU A 185 -12.25 -29.10 2.80
N SER A 186 -12.18 -30.36 2.36
CA SER A 186 -11.53 -31.42 3.12
C SER A 186 -10.03 -31.18 3.25
N ALA A 187 -9.39 -30.68 2.20
CA ALA A 187 -7.97 -30.32 2.22
C ALA A 187 -7.68 -29.12 3.14
N LEU A 188 -8.62 -28.18 3.26
CA LEU A 188 -8.47 -26.95 4.04
C LEU A 188 -9.05 -27.02 5.46
N LYS A 189 -9.65 -28.14 5.86
CA LYS A 189 -10.42 -28.27 7.12
C LYS A 189 -9.72 -27.70 8.37
N ASP A 190 -8.42 -27.94 8.51
CA ASP A 190 -7.65 -27.48 9.68
C ASP A 190 -7.08 -26.06 9.53
N LYS A 191 -7.24 -25.43 8.36
CA LYS A 191 -6.70 -24.10 8.01
C LYS A 191 -7.78 -23.08 7.70
N LEU A 192 -9.02 -23.51 7.58
CA LEU A 192 -10.16 -22.63 7.38
C LEU A 192 -10.42 -21.89 8.71
N SER A 193 -9.99 -20.64 8.77
CA SER A 193 -10.44 -19.72 9.82
C SER A 193 -11.78 -19.12 9.39
N GLU A 194 -12.66 -18.86 10.35
CA GLU A 194 -13.91 -18.13 10.07
C GLU A 194 -13.55 -16.72 9.55
N ASP A 195 -14.01 -16.37 8.35
CA ASP A 195 -13.90 -14.98 7.87
C ASP A 195 -14.87 -14.12 8.70
N PRO A 196 -14.41 -13.03 9.35
CA PRO A 196 -15.29 -12.20 10.17
C PRO A 196 -16.43 -11.53 9.40
N LEU A 197 -16.33 -11.44 8.06
CA LEU A 197 -17.39 -10.93 7.19
C LEU A 197 -18.02 -12.03 6.32
N HIS A 198 -17.75 -13.30 6.61
CA HIS A 198 -18.25 -14.42 5.81
C HIS A 198 -19.77 -14.30 5.58
N GLY A 199 -20.20 -14.35 4.32
CA GLY A 199 -21.61 -14.31 3.95
C GLY A 199 -22.26 -12.93 4.00
N SER A 200 -21.55 -11.89 4.46
CA SER A 200 -22.04 -10.50 4.38
C SER A 200 -21.86 -9.92 2.97
N LEU A 201 -22.65 -8.90 2.63
CA LEU A 201 -22.52 -8.18 1.36
C LEU A 201 -21.79 -6.85 1.59
N ASP A 202 -20.94 -6.47 0.64
CA ASP A 202 -20.32 -5.14 0.62
C ASP A 202 -21.32 -4.07 0.14
N LYS A 203 -20.87 -2.80 0.09
CA LYS A 203 -21.70 -1.69 -0.40
C LYS A 203 -22.11 -1.78 -1.88
N SER A 204 -21.45 -2.61 -2.68
CA SER A 204 -21.79 -2.87 -4.08
C SER A 204 -22.71 -4.09 -4.26
N GLY A 205 -22.95 -4.85 -3.19
CA GLY A 205 -23.75 -6.08 -3.21
C GLY A 205 -22.94 -7.34 -3.51
N GLU A 206 -21.61 -7.28 -3.46
CA GLU A 206 -20.75 -8.44 -3.61
C GLU A 206 -20.54 -9.17 -2.27
N LEU A 207 -20.45 -10.50 -2.33
CA LEU A 207 -20.33 -11.35 -1.16
C LEU A 207 -18.90 -11.39 -0.60
N TYR A 208 -18.76 -11.10 0.70
CA TYR A 208 -17.56 -11.35 1.47
C TYR A 208 -17.42 -12.84 1.79
N GLY A 209 -16.18 -13.32 1.73
CA GLY A 209 -15.81 -14.70 2.01
C GLY A 209 -14.69 -15.16 1.11
N TYR A 210 -14.15 -16.33 1.44
CA TYR A 210 -13.12 -16.98 0.65
C TYR A 210 -13.75 -17.74 -0.50
N ILE A 211 -13.38 -17.40 -1.72
CA ILE A 211 -13.83 -18.08 -2.94
C ILE A 211 -12.68 -18.89 -3.50
N TYR A 212 -12.95 -20.15 -3.83
CA TYR A 212 -12.05 -21.02 -4.55
C TYR A 212 -12.63 -21.33 -5.92
N ALA A 213 -11.85 -21.09 -6.97
CA ALA A 213 -12.17 -21.45 -8.34
C ALA A 213 -11.06 -22.33 -8.92
N ILE A 214 -11.44 -23.35 -9.69
CA ILE A 214 -10.52 -24.27 -10.36
C ILE A 214 -10.78 -24.27 -11.86
N TYR A 215 -9.72 -24.42 -12.66
CA TYR A 215 -9.81 -24.38 -14.12
C TYR A 215 -8.97 -25.48 -14.76
N ASP A 216 -9.52 -26.03 -15.82
CA ASP A 216 -8.79 -26.85 -16.77
C ASP A 216 -8.01 -25.94 -17.72
N THR A 217 -6.80 -26.35 -18.09
CA THR A 217 -5.98 -25.63 -19.06
C THR A 217 -5.48 -26.59 -20.14
N SER A 218 -4.72 -26.09 -21.10
CA SER A 218 -4.07 -26.94 -22.11
C SER A 218 -3.11 -27.97 -21.51
N GLU A 219 -2.70 -27.81 -20.25
CA GLU A 219 -1.83 -28.75 -19.53
C GLU A 219 -2.59 -29.92 -18.90
N GLY A 220 -3.93 -29.85 -18.81
CA GLY A 220 -4.80 -30.88 -18.25
C GLY A 220 -5.84 -30.35 -17.27
N ASP A 221 -6.54 -31.29 -16.63
CA ASP A 221 -7.65 -31.02 -15.72
C ASP A 221 -7.14 -30.45 -14.38
N ASN A 222 -7.87 -29.47 -13.80
CA ASN A 222 -7.55 -28.84 -12.52
C ASN A 222 -6.09 -28.33 -12.42
N THR A 223 -5.59 -27.74 -13.50
CA THR A 223 -4.19 -27.31 -13.59
C THR A 223 -3.96 -25.87 -13.16
N ALA A 224 -5.02 -25.07 -13.03
CA ALA A 224 -5.01 -23.69 -12.53
C ALA A 224 -6.06 -23.50 -11.43
N PHE A 225 -5.72 -22.77 -10.37
CA PHE A 225 -6.66 -22.39 -9.31
C PHE A 225 -6.60 -20.89 -9.06
N ILE A 226 -7.69 -20.34 -8.54
CA ILE A 226 -7.75 -18.99 -8.00
C ILE A 226 -8.39 -19.07 -6.61
N LEU A 227 -7.69 -18.53 -5.62
CA LEU A 227 -8.21 -18.36 -4.27
C LEU A 227 -8.34 -16.87 -3.99
N SER A 228 -9.54 -16.40 -3.62
CA SER A 228 -9.85 -14.98 -3.53
C SER A 228 -10.66 -14.61 -2.28
N ALA A 229 -10.53 -13.37 -1.83
CA ALA A 229 -11.48 -12.73 -0.91
C ALA A 229 -11.70 -11.26 -1.29
N LEU A 230 -12.75 -10.63 -0.74
CA LEU A 230 -12.93 -9.19 -0.79
C LEU A 230 -12.25 -8.51 0.40
N PHE A 231 -11.57 -7.41 0.11
CA PHE A 231 -10.87 -6.58 1.08
C PHE A 231 -11.63 -5.28 1.23
N GLU A 232 -11.92 -4.92 2.48
CA GLU A 232 -12.70 -3.72 2.78
C GLU A 232 -11.81 -2.47 2.74
N ASP A 233 -12.26 -1.39 2.10
CA ASP A 233 -11.60 -0.08 2.20
C ASP A 233 -12.15 0.75 3.37
N SER A 234 -11.59 1.94 3.63
CA SER A 234 -12.08 2.83 4.69
C SER A 234 -13.51 3.34 4.48
N LYS A 235 -14.10 3.08 3.32
CA LYS A 235 -15.48 3.44 2.97
C LYS A 235 -16.39 2.21 2.97
N GLY A 236 -15.92 1.01 3.32
CA GLY A 236 -16.72 -0.22 3.31
C GLY A 236 -16.98 -0.81 1.92
N PHE A 237 -16.22 -0.43 0.90
CA PHE A 237 -16.27 -1.09 -0.41
C PHE A 237 -15.31 -2.28 -0.44
N GLY A 238 -15.75 -3.37 -1.05
CA GLY A 238 -14.92 -4.53 -1.33
C GLY A 238 -14.01 -4.29 -2.53
N SER A 239 -12.76 -4.73 -2.42
CA SER A 239 -11.85 -4.89 -3.55
C SER A 239 -11.38 -6.34 -3.62
N PRO A 240 -11.53 -7.03 -4.77
CA PRO A 240 -11.10 -8.42 -4.86
C PRO A 240 -9.59 -8.51 -4.83
N TRP A 241 -9.09 -9.43 -4.02
CA TRP A 241 -7.70 -9.85 -4.03
C TRP A 241 -7.65 -11.36 -4.21
N ALA A 242 -6.62 -11.85 -4.90
CA ALA A 242 -6.53 -13.26 -5.27
C ALA A 242 -5.08 -13.78 -5.28
N ARG A 243 -4.94 -15.09 -5.09
CA ARG A 243 -3.72 -15.90 -5.22
C ARG A 243 -3.97 -17.00 -6.25
N GLY A 244 -2.91 -17.41 -6.96
CA GLY A 244 -2.97 -18.48 -7.95
C GLY A 244 -2.84 -17.95 -9.38
N ALA A 245 -3.73 -18.39 -10.26
CA ALA A 245 -3.76 -18.01 -11.66
C ALA A 245 -4.14 -16.53 -11.87
N ASN A 246 -3.86 -16.02 -13.07
CA ASN A 246 -4.12 -14.63 -13.43
C ASN A 246 -5.63 -14.40 -13.64
N THR A 247 -6.25 -13.56 -12.81
CA THR A 247 -7.69 -13.25 -12.85
C THR A 247 -8.15 -12.62 -14.17
N LYS A 248 -7.25 -12.02 -14.96
CA LYS A 248 -7.60 -11.49 -16.29
C LYS A 248 -8.00 -12.58 -17.28
N ASN A 249 -7.51 -13.82 -17.08
CA ASN A 249 -7.85 -14.96 -17.93
C ASN A 249 -9.11 -15.69 -17.46
N HIS A 250 -9.59 -15.35 -16.25
CA HIS A 250 -10.66 -16.04 -15.55
C HIS A 250 -11.55 -15.00 -14.84
N PRO A 251 -12.27 -14.14 -15.58
CA PRO A 251 -13.05 -13.05 -15.00
C PRO A 251 -14.25 -13.52 -14.17
N ASP A 252 -14.62 -14.80 -14.31
CA ASP A 252 -15.74 -15.49 -13.69
C ASP A 252 -15.41 -16.17 -12.35
N PHE A 253 -14.16 -16.08 -11.88
CA PHE A 253 -13.67 -16.73 -10.65
C PHE A 253 -14.40 -16.39 -9.34
N ARG A 254 -15.31 -15.41 -9.36
CA ARG A 254 -16.14 -15.03 -8.22
C ARG A 254 -17.63 -15.38 -8.41
N ASP A 255 -18.02 -15.94 -9.56
CA ASP A 255 -19.39 -16.39 -9.79
C ASP A 255 -19.61 -17.75 -9.12
N ILE A 256 -20.23 -17.69 -7.93
CA ILE A 256 -20.54 -18.86 -7.10
C ILE A 256 -21.59 -19.79 -7.70
N ASN A 257 -22.23 -19.42 -8.81
CA ASN A 257 -23.21 -20.27 -9.50
C ASN A 257 -22.55 -21.22 -10.51
N LEU A 258 -21.24 -21.08 -10.75
CA LEU A 258 -20.50 -21.91 -11.68
C LEU A 258 -19.99 -23.18 -10.97
N GLU A 259 -20.05 -24.32 -11.66
CA GLU A 259 -19.67 -25.63 -11.10
C GLU A 259 -18.21 -25.72 -10.64
N HIS A 260 -17.36 -24.83 -11.16
CA HIS A 260 -15.93 -24.80 -10.88
C HIS A 260 -15.54 -23.81 -9.77
N THR A 261 -16.53 -23.17 -9.14
CA THR A 261 -16.35 -22.15 -8.10
C THR A 261 -17.12 -22.54 -6.83
N ILE A 262 -16.54 -22.30 -5.66
CA ILE A 262 -17.17 -22.53 -4.35
C ILE A 262 -16.80 -21.43 -3.36
N LEU A 263 -17.77 -21.10 -2.51
CA LEU A 263 -17.57 -20.28 -1.32
C LEU A 263 -17.13 -21.19 -0.17
N LEU A 264 -15.90 -21.01 0.31
CA LEU A 264 -15.33 -21.80 1.40
C LEU A 264 -15.83 -21.29 2.75
N GLY A 265 -16.18 -22.20 3.64
CA GLY A 265 -16.50 -21.90 5.04
C GLY A 265 -17.98 -21.71 5.32
N THR A 266 -18.80 -21.75 4.27
CA THR A 266 -20.23 -21.95 4.46
C THR A 266 -20.48 -23.45 4.62
N GLU A 267 -20.92 -23.87 5.80
CA GLU A 267 -21.91 -24.95 5.86
C GLU A 267 -23.19 -24.38 5.22
N ILE A 268 -23.24 -24.33 3.89
CA ILE A 268 -24.51 -24.13 3.21
C ILE A 268 -25.24 -25.45 3.50
N GLU A 269 -26.10 -25.45 4.50
CA GLU A 269 -27.27 -26.31 4.47
C GLU A 269 -28.00 -25.92 3.19
N ILE A 270 -27.65 -26.55 2.07
CA ILE A 270 -28.41 -26.45 0.84
C ILE A 270 -29.77 -26.98 1.27
N PRO A 271 -30.81 -26.15 1.37
CA PRO A 271 -32.12 -26.67 1.69
C PRO A 271 -32.37 -27.72 0.62
N GLU A 272 -32.59 -28.99 1.02
CA GLU A 272 -32.93 -30.05 0.08
C GLU A 272 -34.05 -29.50 -0.79
N ILE A 273 -33.72 -29.20 -2.05
CA ILE A 273 -34.71 -28.78 -3.01
C ILE A 273 -35.57 -30.01 -3.17
N ASP A 274 -36.76 -29.98 -2.61
CA ASP A 274 -37.72 -31.07 -2.70
C ASP A 274 -38.02 -31.29 -4.19
N GLU A 275 -37.34 -32.28 -4.79
CA GLU A 275 -37.43 -32.59 -6.21
C GLU A 275 -38.87 -32.93 -6.62
N SER A 276 -39.77 -33.19 -5.65
CA SER A 276 -41.18 -33.42 -5.91
C SER A 276 -41.96 -32.19 -6.40
N GLU A 277 -41.45 -30.96 -6.26
CA GLU A 277 -42.10 -29.75 -6.80
C GLU A 277 -41.70 -29.40 -8.26
N ILE A 278 -40.69 -30.06 -8.85
CA ILE A 278 -40.19 -29.70 -10.19
C ILE A 278 -40.98 -30.37 -11.33
N GLU A 279 -41.87 -31.32 -11.04
CA GLU A 279 -42.46 -32.18 -12.09
C GLU A 279 -43.73 -31.65 -12.82
N THR A 280 -44.20 -30.40 -12.64
CA THR A 280 -45.58 -30.04 -13.10
C THR A 280 -45.78 -28.84 -14.03
N LYS A 281 -44.78 -28.37 -14.80
CA LYS A 281 -45.04 -27.30 -15.82
C LYS A 281 -44.37 -27.45 -17.18
N ALA A 282 -44.32 -28.67 -17.73
CA ALA A 282 -43.85 -28.91 -19.10
C ALA A 282 -44.96 -29.26 -20.12
N ASP A 283 -46.20 -28.79 -19.92
CA ASP A 283 -47.27 -28.95 -20.92
C ASP A 283 -47.64 -27.59 -21.54
N GLY A 284 -46.79 -27.15 -22.48
CA GLY A 284 -47.01 -25.96 -23.29
C GLY A 284 -47.97 -26.23 -24.47
N PRO A 285 -48.82 -25.28 -24.87
CA PRO A 285 -49.86 -25.49 -25.86
C PRO A 285 -49.28 -25.72 -27.27
N LYS A 286 -49.63 -26.86 -27.87
CA LYS A 286 -49.35 -27.19 -29.28
C LYS A 286 -49.93 -26.11 -30.20
N SER A 287 -49.06 -25.27 -30.77
CA SER A 287 -49.42 -24.35 -31.85
C SER A 287 -49.71 -25.14 -33.13
N LYS A 288 -50.91 -24.96 -33.70
CA LYS A 288 -51.28 -25.51 -35.01
C LYS A 288 -50.56 -24.76 -36.12
N PRO A 289 -50.06 -25.45 -37.17
CA PRO A 289 -49.50 -24.80 -38.34
C PRO A 289 -50.62 -24.14 -39.15
N LYS A 290 -50.42 -22.88 -39.54
CA LYS A 290 -51.26 -22.21 -40.54
C LYS A 290 -50.90 -22.75 -41.93
N GLN A 291 -51.91 -23.21 -42.66
CA GLN A 291 -51.87 -23.46 -44.12
C GLN A 291 -52.07 -22.16 -44.89
#